data_AF-A0A365ZMP4-F1
#
_entry.id   AF-A0A365ZMP4-F1
#
_cell.length_a   1.000
_cell.length_b   1.000
_cell.length_c   1.000
_cell.angle_alpha   90.00
_cell.angle_beta   90.00
_cell.angle_gamma   90.00
#
_symmetry.space_group_name_H-M   'P 1'
#
loop_
_entity.id
_entity.type
_entity.pdbx_description
1 polymer ?
#
loop_
_entity_poly.entity_id
_entity_poly.type
_entity_poly.pdbx_seq_one_letter_code
_entity_poly.pdbx_strand_id
1 'polypeptide(L)'
;MPDFAMDYDKLYAMRRGLHGLAERADSAGGSGAWAEIGEGTATSNQSIFGNYQLSYQFQLFYGKSKTRIDEGKDKLESFGDMFGGVADALLQQDAMIAGQYTTMAGQMIFDDWLAKREAVEDWERGNEAWNNYIEEIGAAEYFEEHPDANIWEVCSAEDAPDWCKTWEDDYGDRPVQPGERPPEPPEHPPSHMKITDGDGSIEFWVRYDEDYNILQEKSTVTTPNGETVTTTVDYDGPPRPSDPDNPDNSVDTRDYTVTTIGPDGSKSTVEVEVSDDGQTRTETSTSWDEDGDEEVEVKEFVRSDEEDEVWREVETEEDD
;
A
#
# COMPACT_ATOMS: atom_id res chain seq x y z
N MET A 1 11.47 -5.97 -11.34
CA MET A 1 10.22 -6.35 -10.65
C MET A 1 9.90 -7.78 -11.06
N PRO A 2 9.40 -8.67 -10.19
CA PRO A 2 8.79 -9.92 -10.66
C PRO A 2 7.77 -9.54 -11.73
N ASP A 3 7.89 -10.17 -12.89
CA ASP A 3 6.95 -10.02 -14.00
C ASP A 3 5.69 -10.76 -13.53
N PHE A 4 4.80 -10.05 -12.82
CA PHE A 4 3.58 -10.61 -12.26
C PHE A 4 2.77 -11.18 -13.43
N ALA A 5 2.75 -12.50 -13.51
CA ALA A 5 2.67 -13.24 -14.77
C ALA A 5 1.27 -13.29 -15.42
N MET A 6 0.34 -12.43 -15.00
CA MET A 6 -1.01 -12.39 -15.54
C MET A 6 -1.32 -11.02 -16.15
N ASP A 7 -1.73 -11.03 -17.40
CA ASP A 7 -2.06 -9.83 -18.16
C ASP A 7 -3.46 -9.32 -17.73
N TYR A 8 -3.51 -8.59 -16.62
CA TYR A 8 -4.73 -7.98 -16.06
C TYR A 8 -5.44 -7.12 -17.10
N ASP A 9 -4.68 -6.45 -17.95
CA ASP A 9 -5.19 -5.64 -19.05
C ASP A 9 -6.03 -6.47 -20.02
N LYS A 10 -5.67 -7.73 -20.27
CA LYS A 10 -6.51 -8.65 -21.06
C LYS A 10 -7.80 -9.02 -20.35
N LEU A 11 -7.80 -9.24 -19.03
CA LEU A 11 -9.01 -9.56 -18.27
C LEU A 11 -9.96 -8.35 -18.21
N TYR A 12 -9.45 -7.15 -17.92
CA TYR A 12 -10.23 -5.92 -17.98
C TYR A 12 -10.67 -5.58 -19.42
N ALA A 13 -9.85 -5.85 -20.43
CA ALA A 13 -10.26 -5.72 -21.83
C ALA A 13 -11.38 -6.70 -22.21
N MET A 14 -11.38 -7.92 -21.65
CA MET A 14 -12.48 -8.87 -21.83
C MET A 14 -13.75 -8.40 -21.13
N ARG A 15 -13.68 -7.90 -19.89
CA ARG A 15 -14.80 -7.26 -19.20
C ARG A 15 -15.41 -6.13 -20.05
N ARG A 16 -14.58 -5.16 -20.46
CA ARG A 16 -15.00 -4.03 -21.33
C ARG A 16 -15.58 -4.51 -22.65
N GLY A 17 -14.98 -5.53 -23.26
CA GLY A 17 -15.44 -6.11 -24.52
C GLY A 17 -16.81 -6.77 -24.42
N LEU A 18 -17.06 -7.51 -23.34
CA LEU A 18 -18.33 -8.21 -23.06
C LEU A 18 -19.45 -7.23 -22.70
N HIS A 19 -19.17 -6.25 -21.83
CA HIS A 19 -20.08 -5.14 -21.54
C HIS A 19 -20.42 -4.32 -22.79
N GLY A 20 -19.42 -3.99 -23.62
CA GLY A 20 -19.64 -3.31 -24.89
C GLY A 20 -20.41 -4.17 -25.92
N LEU A 21 -20.36 -5.50 -25.83
CA LEU A 21 -21.21 -6.39 -26.63
C LEU A 21 -22.65 -6.41 -26.12
N ALA A 22 -22.86 -6.41 -24.80
CA ALA A 22 -24.17 -6.30 -24.17
C ALA A 22 -24.87 -4.99 -24.56
N GLU A 23 -24.16 -3.86 -24.48
CA GLU A 23 -24.66 -2.53 -24.89
C GLU A 23 -24.99 -2.49 -26.40
N ARG A 24 -24.14 -3.11 -27.24
CA ARG A 24 -24.43 -3.22 -28.68
C ARG A 24 -25.62 -4.14 -28.97
N ALA A 25 -25.79 -5.24 -28.24
CA ALA A 25 -26.91 -6.15 -28.41
C ALA A 25 -28.25 -5.45 -28.11
N ASP A 26 -28.27 -4.60 -27.08
CA ASP A 26 -29.40 -3.72 -26.77
C ASP A 26 -29.73 -2.80 -27.96
N SER A 27 -28.71 -2.15 -28.53
CA SER A 27 -28.89 -1.26 -29.68
C SER A 27 -29.28 -1.97 -30.99
N ALA A 28 -28.80 -3.19 -31.24
CA ALA A 28 -28.91 -3.89 -32.52
C ALA A 28 -30.20 -4.72 -32.68
N GLY A 29 -30.91 -5.00 -31.58
CA GLY A 29 -32.14 -5.80 -31.60
C GLY A 29 -33.30 -5.25 -30.75
N GLY A 30 -33.09 -4.17 -29.99
CA GLY A 30 -34.05 -3.62 -29.04
C GLY A 30 -34.46 -2.17 -29.27
N SER A 31 -34.03 -1.53 -30.36
CA SER A 31 -34.25 -0.08 -30.58
C SER A 31 -34.89 0.27 -31.94
N GLY A 32 -35.41 1.50 -32.05
CA GLY A 32 -35.98 2.05 -33.29
C GLY A 32 -37.31 1.40 -33.71
N ALA A 33 -37.58 1.37 -35.01
CA ALA A 33 -38.85 0.88 -35.56
C ALA A 33 -39.16 -0.57 -35.17
N TRP A 34 -38.14 -1.38 -34.89
CA TRP A 34 -38.31 -2.76 -34.43
C TRP A 34 -38.96 -2.81 -33.03
N ALA A 35 -38.46 -2.01 -32.10
CA ALA A 35 -39.02 -1.91 -30.74
C ALA A 35 -40.36 -1.18 -30.74
N GLU A 36 -40.47 -0.09 -31.50
CA GLU A 36 -41.71 0.69 -31.64
C GLU A 36 -42.89 -0.18 -32.13
N ILE A 37 -42.64 -1.03 -33.12
CA ILE A 37 -43.65 -1.96 -33.64
C ILE A 37 -43.78 -3.16 -32.70
N GLY A 38 -42.68 -3.67 -32.14
CA GLY A 38 -42.67 -4.85 -31.28
C GLY A 38 -43.41 -4.71 -29.96
N GLU A 39 -43.31 -3.53 -29.33
CA GLU A 39 -43.98 -3.20 -28.05
C GLU A 39 -45.46 -2.87 -28.24
N GLY A 40 -45.90 -2.68 -29.50
CA GLY A 40 -47.29 -2.53 -29.87
C GLY A 40 -48.13 -3.80 -29.68
N THR A 41 -49.44 -3.64 -29.83
CA THR A 41 -50.39 -4.76 -29.85
C THR A 41 -50.68 -5.21 -31.28
N ALA A 42 -51.11 -6.46 -31.47
CA ALA A 42 -51.59 -6.92 -32.77
C ALA A 42 -52.65 -5.98 -33.40
N THR A 43 -53.48 -5.35 -32.56
CA THR A 43 -54.51 -4.38 -32.98
C THR A 43 -53.91 -3.04 -33.42
N SER A 44 -52.91 -2.49 -32.72
CA SER A 44 -52.25 -1.24 -33.12
C SER A 44 -51.42 -1.42 -34.39
N ASN A 45 -50.78 -2.59 -34.51
CA ASN A 45 -49.86 -2.90 -35.60
C ASN A 45 -50.58 -3.36 -36.87
N GLN A 46 -51.88 -3.65 -36.80
CA GLN A 46 -52.69 -4.01 -37.96
C GLN A 46 -52.70 -2.91 -39.02
N SER A 47 -52.59 -1.65 -38.61
CA SER A 47 -52.46 -0.50 -39.53
C SER A 47 -51.14 -0.49 -40.31
N ILE A 48 -50.09 -1.11 -39.76
CA ILE A 48 -48.74 -1.19 -40.33
C ILE A 48 -48.61 -2.43 -41.21
N PHE A 49 -49.02 -3.59 -40.71
CA PHE A 49 -48.90 -4.86 -41.41
C PHE A 49 -50.07 -5.16 -42.36
N GLY A 50 -51.16 -4.39 -42.30
CA GLY A 50 -52.37 -4.60 -43.10
C GLY A 50 -53.15 -5.88 -42.76
N ASN A 51 -52.66 -6.69 -41.81
CA ASN A 51 -53.21 -7.98 -41.47
C ASN A 51 -52.99 -8.29 -39.98
N TYR A 52 -54.09 -8.63 -39.29
CA TYR A 52 -54.05 -8.96 -37.87
C TYR A 52 -53.22 -10.21 -37.56
N GLN A 53 -53.33 -11.27 -38.39
CA GLN A 53 -52.59 -12.51 -38.19
C GLN A 53 -51.08 -12.29 -38.32
N LEU A 54 -50.65 -11.48 -39.30
CA LEU A 54 -49.24 -11.11 -39.46
C LEU A 54 -48.74 -10.27 -38.27
N SER A 55 -49.57 -9.33 -37.80
CA SER A 55 -49.28 -8.51 -36.62
C SER A 55 -49.13 -9.36 -35.35
N TYR A 56 -50.00 -10.36 -35.17
CA TYR A 56 -49.95 -11.29 -34.05
C TYR A 56 -48.71 -12.20 -34.11
N GLN A 57 -48.37 -12.74 -35.29
CA GLN A 57 -47.16 -13.54 -35.47
C GLN A 57 -45.89 -12.71 -35.24
N PHE A 58 -45.87 -11.45 -35.70
CA PHE A 58 -44.78 -10.53 -35.43
C PHE A 58 -44.64 -10.27 -33.93
N GLN A 59 -45.74 -10.06 -33.20
CA GLN A 59 -45.70 -9.82 -31.76
C GLN A 59 -45.15 -11.03 -30.98
N LEU A 60 -45.53 -12.25 -31.38
CA LEU A 60 -44.96 -13.48 -30.81
C LEU A 60 -43.47 -13.63 -31.11
N PHE A 61 -43.06 -13.29 -32.33
CA PHE A 61 -41.66 -13.32 -32.75
C PHE A 61 -40.85 -12.27 -31.98
N TYR A 62 -41.30 -11.03 -31.92
CA TYR A 62 -40.68 -9.95 -31.16
C TYR A 62 -40.53 -10.31 -29.68
N GLY A 63 -41.59 -10.79 -29.02
CA GLY A 63 -41.51 -11.17 -27.61
C GLY A 63 -40.46 -12.26 -27.36
N LYS A 64 -40.41 -13.29 -28.23
CA LYS A 64 -39.39 -14.35 -28.12
C LYS A 64 -37.98 -13.83 -28.42
N SER A 65 -37.82 -12.96 -29.41
CA SER A 65 -36.53 -12.35 -29.75
C SER A 65 -36.03 -11.43 -28.64
N LYS A 66 -36.88 -10.57 -28.09
CA LYS A 66 -36.56 -9.67 -26.98
C LYS A 66 -36.09 -10.45 -25.76
N THR A 67 -36.86 -11.46 -25.31
CA THR A 67 -36.43 -12.31 -24.18
C THR A 67 -35.06 -12.96 -24.42
N ARG A 68 -34.74 -13.40 -25.64
CA ARG A 68 -33.43 -13.99 -25.95
C ARG A 68 -32.31 -12.96 -26.02
N ILE A 69 -32.61 -11.72 -26.41
CA ILE A 69 -31.66 -10.61 -26.41
C ILE A 69 -31.39 -10.20 -24.96
N ASP A 70 -32.42 -10.04 -24.14
CA ASP A 70 -32.32 -9.70 -22.71
C ASP A 70 -31.52 -10.80 -21.97
N GLU A 71 -31.90 -12.08 -22.11
CA GLU A 71 -31.13 -13.21 -21.55
C GLU A 71 -29.67 -13.26 -22.03
N GLY A 72 -29.41 -12.80 -23.26
CA GLY A 72 -28.07 -12.74 -23.83
C GLY A 72 -27.25 -11.59 -23.25
N LYS A 73 -27.88 -10.43 -23.03
CA LYS A 73 -27.31 -9.25 -22.40
C LYS A 73 -26.89 -9.57 -20.98
N ASP A 74 -27.82 -10.07 -20.16
CA ASP A 74 -27.57 -10.38 -18.75
C ASP A 74 -26.40 -11.37 -18.59
N LYS A 75 -26.30 -12.36 -19.50
CA LYS A 75 -25.19 -13.32 -19.50
C LYS A 75 -23.87 -12.74 -19.96
N LEU A 76 -23.87 -11.78 -20.88
CA LEU A 76 -22.66 -11.10 -21.32
C LEU A 76 -22.14 -10.15 -20.23
N GLU A 77 -23.03 -9.46 -19.54
CA GLU A 77 -22.70 -8.63 -18.37
C GLU A 77 -22.13 -9.52 -17.27
N SER A 78 -22.88 -10.53 -16.81
CA SER A 78 -22.42 -11.48 -15.79
C SER A 78 -21.09 -12.16 -16.14
N PHE A 79 -20.87 -12.53 -17.41
CA PHE A 79 -19.59 -13.11 -17.81
C PHE A 79 -18.45 -12.08 -17.82
N GLY A 80 -18.75 -10.84 -18.20
CA GLY A 80 -17.82 -9.72 -18.07
C GLY A 80 -17.44 -9.46 -16.62
N ASP A 81 -18.40 -9.52 -15.71
CA ASP A 81 -18.19 -9.29 -14.28
C ASP A 81 -17.35 -10.40 -13.64
N MET A 82 -17.53 -11.66 -14.07
CA MET A 82 -16.63 -12.76 -13.66
C MET A 82 -15.16 -12.50 -14.05
N PHE A 83 -14.89 -11.99 -15.26
CA PHE A 83 -13.53 -11.61 -15.64
C PHE A 83 -13.02 -10.40 -14.86
N GLY A 84 -13.91 -9.45 -14.54
CA GLY A 84 -13.63 -8.34 -13.64
C GLY A 84 -13.18 -8.83 -12.27
N GLY A 85 -14.01 -9.62 -11.60
CA GLY A 85 -13.73 -10.13 -10.26
C GLY A 85 -12.43 -10.96 -10.18
N VAL A 86 -12.11 -11.76 -11.21
CA VAL A 86 -10.81 -12.46 -11.26
C VAL A 86 -9.65 -11.48 -11.41
N ALA A 87 -9.78 -10.47 -12.27
CA ALA A 87 -8.74 -9.44 -12.42
C ALA A 87 -8.54 -8.66 -11.12
N ASP A 88 -9.63 -8.29 -10.46
CA ASP A 88 -9.62 -7.55 -9.20
C ASP A 88 -8.99 -8.39 -8.09
N ALA A 89 -9.36 -9.66 -7.91
CA ALA A 89 -8.77 -10.54 -6.90
C ALA A 89 -7.25 -10.72 -7.07
N LEU A 90 -6.78 -10.87 -8.31
CA LEU A 90 -5.35 -11.01 -8.60
C LEU A 90 -4.60 -9.70 -8.41
N LEU A 91 -5.15 -8.59 -8.89
CA LEU A 91 -4.57 -7.27 -8.71
C LEU A 91 -4.50 -6.91 -7.22
N GLN A 92 -5.49 -7.32 -6.41
CA GLN A 92 -5.47 -7.18 -4.96
C GLN A 92 -4.35 -8.01 -4.32
N GLN A 93 -4.18 -9.28 -4.71
CA GLN A 93 -3.08 -10.12 -4.22
C GLN A 93 -1.71 -9.50 -4.54
N ASP A 94 -1.52 -9.03 -5.76
CA ASP A 94 -0.30 -8.36 -6.17
C ASP A 94 -0.11 -7.02 -5.45
N ALA A 95 -1.19 -6.25 -5.23
CA ALA A 95 -1.14 -5.01 -4.47
C ALA A 95 -0.78 -5.25 -3.00
N MET A 96 -1.21 -6.35 -2.39
CA MET A 96 -0.79 -6.77 -1.05
C MET A 96 0.71 -7.09 -1.01
N ILE A 97 1.20 -7.87 -1.97
CA ILE A 97 2.63 -8.21 -2.09
C ILE A 97 3.46 -6.94 -2.31
N ALA A 98 3.04 -6.09 -3.26
CA ALA A 98 3.68 -4.79 -3.52
C ALA A 98 3.62 -3.89 -2.28
N GLY A 99 2.53 -3.93 -1.52
CA GLY A 99 2.38 -3.29 -0.22
C GLY A 99 3.48 -3.71 0.75
N GLN A 100 3.68 -5.02 0.95
CA GLN A 100 4.74 -5.55 1.82
C GLN A 100 6.15 -5.09 1.39
N TYR A 101 6.47 -5.16 0.09
CA TYR A 101 7.74 -4.66 -0.41
C TYR A 101 7.91 -3.15 -0.20
N THR A 102 6.82 -2.40 -0.28
CA THR A 102 6.86 -0.94 -0.10
C THR A 102 6.95 -0.55 1.37
N THR A 103 6.35 -1.31 2.29
CA THR A 103 6.57 -1.21 3.74
C THR A 103 8.04 -1.41 4.08
N MET A 104 8.69 -2.45 3.53
CA MET A 104 10.13 -2.66 3.71
C MET A 104 10.96 -1.48 3.17
N ALA A 105 10.59 -0.93 2.00
CA ALA A 105 11.22 0.27 1.45
C ALA A 105 11.01 1.51 2.33
N GLY A 106 9.81 1.65 2.93
CA GLY A 106 9.49 2.70 3.90
C GLY A 106 10.35 2.60 5.16
N GLN A 107 10.50 1.40 5.73
CA GLN A 107 11.38 1.16 6.88
C GLN A 107 12.83 1.53 6.58
N MET A 108 13.38 1.12 5.42
CA MET A 108 14.75 1.50 5.04
C MET A 108 14.96 3.02 4.96
N ILE A 109 13.96 3.77 4.51
CA ILE A 109 14.04 5.24 4.47
C ILE A 109 13.93 5.86 5.86
N PHE A 110 13.06 5.30 6.72
CA PHE A 110 12.95 5.72 8.11
C PHE A 110 14.26 5.50 8.87
N ASP A 111 14.89 4.34 8.70
CA ASP A 111 16.17 3.99 9.32
C ASP A 111 17.29 4.93 8.84
N ASP A 112 17.33 5.29 7.56
CA ASP A 112 18.28 6.27 7.02
C ASP A 112 18.05 7.67 7.62
N TRP A 113 16.79 8.08 7.81
CA TRP A 113 16.47 9.33 8.49
C TRP A 113 16.93 9.33 9.95
N LEU A 114 16.67 8.24 10.67
CA LEU A 114 17.08 8.07 12.07
C LEU A 114 18.60 8.10 12.20
N ALA A 115 19.32 7.36 11.35
CA ALA A 115 20.78 7.33 11.34
C ALA A 115 21.38 8.72 11.06
N LYS A 116 20.77 9.50 10.16
CA LYS A 116 21.19 10.89 9.91
C LYS A 116 20.97 11.80 11.10
N ARG A 117 19.84 11.63 11.82
CA ARG A 117 19.57 12.37 13.05
C ARG A 117 20.60 12.04 14.13
N GLU A 118 20.84 10.75 14.36
CA GLU A 118 21.83 10.27 15.32
C GLU A 118 23.23 10.80 14.99
N ALA A 119 23.62 10.81 13.70
CA ALA A 119 24.91 11.36 13.27
C ALA A 119 25.04 12.87 13.57
N VAL A 120 23.97 13.66 13.43
CA VAL A 120 23.97 15.09 13.81
C VAL A 120 24.09 15.24 15.32
N GLU A 121 23.32 14.48 16.09
CA GLU A 121 23.35 14.52 17.55
C GLU A 121 24.73 14.08 18.11
N ASP A 122 25.33 13.05 17.53
CA ASP A 122 26.70 12.61 17.82
C ASP A 122 27.73 13.69 17.53
N TRP A 123 27.61 14.34 16.38
CA TRP A 123 28.49 15.43 16.02
C TRP A 123 28.34 16.60 16.99
N GLU A 124 27.12 16.96 17.39
CA GLU A 124 26.86 18.04 18.34
C GLU A 124 27.46 17.75 19.71
N ARG A 125 27.30 16.51 20.22
CA ARG A 125 27.94 16.05 21.47
C ARG A 125 29.46 16.09 21.39
N GLY A 126 30.03 15.60 20.28
CA GLY A 126 31.48 15.62 20.05
C GLY A 126 32.03 17.04 19.94
N ASN A 127 31.29 17.93 19.27
CA ASN A 127 31.65 19.33 19.11
C ASN A 127 31.55 20.11 20.42
N GLU A 128 30.55 19.85 21.25
CA GLU A 128 30.48 20.41 22.61
C GLU A 128 31.66 19.94 23.47
N ALA A 129 31.95 18.63 23.49
CA ALA A 129 33.08 18.09 24.23
C ALA A 129 34.42 18.67 23.76
N TRP A 130 34.59 18.82 22.44
CA TRP A 130 35.74 19.47 21.84
C TRP A 130 35.87 20.94 22.25
N ASN A 131 34.79 21.72 22.16
CA ASN A 131 34.77 23.14 22.51
C ASN A 131 35.10 23.37 23.98
N ASN A 132 34.55 22.54 24.87
CA ASN A 132 34.89 22.57 26.30
C ASN A 132 36.37 22.26 26.53
N TYR A 133 36.93 21.30 25.79
CA TYR A 133 38.33 20.90 25.92
C TYR A 133 39.30 21.96 25.40
N ILE A 134 39.03 22.58 24.24
CA ILE A 134 39.86 23.69 23.74
C ILE A 134 39.77 24.92 24.65
N GLU A 135 38.66 25.14 25.35
CA GLU A 135 38.56 26.17 26.40
C GLU A 135 39.44 25.81 27.60
N GLU A 136 39.39 24.55 28.06
CA GLU A 136 40.18 24.05 29.19
C GLU A 136 41.70 24.20 28.96
N ILE A 137 42.19 23.84 27.78
CA ILE A 137 43.62 23.96 27.45
C ILE A 137 44.04 25.39 27.07
N GLY A 138 43.10 26.34 27.00
CA GLY A 138 43.37 27.73 26.63
C GLY A 138 43.58 27.97 25.13
N ALA A 139 43.03 27.11 24.28
CA ALA A 139 43.07 27.20 22.82
C ALA A 139 41.83 27.84 22.19
N ALA A 140 40.77 28.13 22.98
CA ALA A 140 39.49 28.65 22.49
C ALA A 140 39.61 29.86 21.56
N GLU A 141 40.36 30.91 21.96
CA GLU A 141 40.53 32.12 21.14
C GLU A 141 41.17 31.81 19.77
N TYR A 142 42.11 30.85 19.72
CA TYR A 142 42.76 30.45 18.47
C TYR A 142 41.78 29.81 17.49
N PHE A 143 40.95 28.87 17.97
CA PHE A 143 39.97 28.19 17.13
C PHE A 143 38.74 29.04 16.82
N GLU A 144 38.45 30.09 17.60
CA GLU A 144 37.46 31.10 17.23
C GLU A 144 37.94 31.94 16.04
N GLU A 145 39.22 32.32 16.01
CA GLU A 145 39.84 33.04 14.88
C GLU A 145 40.12 32.12 13.67
N HIS A 146 40.29 30.82 13.91
CA HIS A 146 40.63 29.81 12.92
C HIS A 146 39.74 28.54 13.04
N PRO A 147 38.44 28.64 12.72
CA PRO A 147 37.49 27.55 12.93
C PRO A 147 37.80 26.27 12.13
N ASP A 148 38.46 26.41 10.99
CA ASP A 148 38.80 25.28 10.11
C ASP A 148 40.20 24.69 10.40
N ALA A 149 40.93 25.20 11.40
CA ALA A 149 42.28 24.73 11.70
C ALA A 149 42.27 23.31 12.26
N ASN A 150 43.18 22.46 11.79
CA ASN A 150 43.37 21.14 12.36
C ASN A 150 44.38 21.19 13.51
N ILE A 151 43.99 20.75 14.71
CA ILE A 151 44.85 20.85 15.90
C ILE A 151 46.18 20.09 15.73
N TRP A 152 46.20 19.00 14.96
CA TRP A 152 47.42 18.23 14.71
C TRP A 152 48.41 19.02 13.86
N GLU A 153 47.91 19.76 12.87
CA GLU A 153 48.74 20.60 12.03
C GLU A 153 49.28 21.79 12.82
N VAL A 154 48.46 22.40 13.67
CA VAL A 154 48.85 23.52 14.53
C VAL A 154 49.92 23.09 15.54
N CYS A 155 49.72 21.96 16.21
CA CYS A 155 50.64 21.48 17.24
C CYS A 155 51.90 20.79 16.71
N SER A 156 51.96 20.47 15.42
CA SER A 156 53.18 19.94 14.77
C SER A 156 54.06 21.02 14.15
N ALA A 157 53.64 22.29 14.18
CA ALA A 157 54.41 23.42 13.67
C ALA A 157 55.62 23.76 14.56
N GLU A 158 56.67 24.35 13.98
CA GLU A 158 57.88 24.75 14.74
C GLU A 158 57.60 25.87 15.76
N ASP A 159 56.55 26.65 15.53
CA ASP A 159 56.06 27.74 16.37
C ASP A 159 54.71 27.42 17.05
N ALA A 160 54.50 26.13 17.38
CA ALA A 160 53.29 25.66 18.05
C ALA A 160 52.96 26.46 19.33
N PRO A 161 51.69 26.86 19.54
CA PRO A 161 51.25 27.53 20.76
C PRO A 161 51.52 26.72 22.03
N ASP A 162 51.67 27.39 23.17
CA ASP A 162 52.02 26.73 24.44
C ASP A 162 50.95 25.72 24.91
N TRP A 163 49.69 25.92 24.56
CA TRP A 163 48.60 24.98 24.87
C TRP A 163 48.74 23.62 24.19
N CYS A 164 49.54 23.52 23.12
CA CYS A 164 49.82 22.24 22.44
C CYS A 164 50.51 21.22 23.34
N LYS A 165 51.24 21.67 24.38
CA LYS A 165 51.87 20.76 25.35
C LYS A 165 50.84 19.98 26.17
N THR A 166 49.82 20.68 26.67
CA THR A 166 48.70 20.04 27.39
C THR A 166 47.95 19.09 26.47
N TRP A 167 47.71 19.52 25.23
CA TRP A 167 47.08 18.65 24.22
C TRP A 167 47.88 17.37 23.95
N GLU A 168 49.20 17.43 23.84
CA GLU A 168 50.07 16.25 23.69
C GLU A 168 50.09 15.37 24.94
N ASP A 169 50.09 15.96 26.14
CA ASP A 169 50.10 15.24 27.41
C ASP A 169 48.79 14.48 27.66
N ASP A 170 47.65 14.98 27.18
CA ASP A 170 46.32 14.35 27.29
C ASP A 170 46.06 13.27 26.23
N TYR A 171 47.12 12.76 25.57
CA TYR A 171 46.98 11.76 24.52
C TYR A 171 46.28 10.48 25.03
N GLY A 172 45.09 10.21 24.50
CA GLY A 172 44.25 9.07 24.87
C GLY A 172 43.01 9.45 25.69
N ASP A 173 43.06 10.58 26.41
CA ASP A 173 41.95 11.09 27.23
C ASP A 173 41.24 12.30 26.60
N ARG A 174 41.87 12.94 25.60
CA ARG A 174 41.31 14.07 24.87
C ARG A 174 40.16 13.69 23.91
N PRO A 175 39.13 14.52 23.76
CA PRO A 175 38.11 14.35 22.72
C PRO A 175 38.72 14.48 21.32
N VAL A 176 38.10 13.82 20.35
CA VAL A 176 38.50 13.93 18.94
C VAL A 176 37.94 15.23 18.37
N GLN A 177 38.75 15.99 17.64
CA GLN A 177 38.27 17.16 16.90
C GLN A 177 37.13 16.73 15.96
N PRO A 178 35.93 17.31 16.08
CA PRO A 178 34.82 16.97 15.21
C PRO A 178 35.17 17.32 13.76
N GLY A 179 34.76 16.46 12.82
CA GLY A 179 34.88 16.74 11.39
C GLY A 179 33.84 17.75 10.90
N GLU A 180 33.58 17.79 9.60
CA GLU A 180 32.47 18.56 9.04
C GLU A 180 31.14 18.10 9.65
N ARG A 181 30.26 19.07 9.98
CA ARG A 181 28.92 18.77 10.50
C ARG A 181 28.11 17.99 9.45
N PRO A 182 27.52 16.84 9.80
CA PRO A 182 26.61 16.13 8.90
C PRO A 182 25.43 17.02 8.48
N PRO A 183 24.86 16.81 7.28
CA PRO A 183 23.68 17.55 6.86
C PRO A 183 22.50 17.21 7.78
N GLU A 184 21.74 18.24 8.16
CA GLU A 184 20.50 18.02 8.93
C GLU A 184 19.50 17.23 8.10
N PRO A 185 18.96 16.12 8.63
CA PRO A 185 17.81 15.48 8.01
C PRO A 185 16.58 16.39 8.11
N PRO A 186 15.54 16.13 7.31
CA PRO A 186 14.24 16.78 7.50
C PRO A 186 13.75 16.65 8.95
N GLU A 187 12.96 17.61 9.44
CA GLU A 187 12.46 17.62 10.82
C GLU A 187 11.61 16.38 11.15
N HIS A 188 10.93 15.82 10.16
CA HIS A 188 10.08 14.65 10.29
C HIS A 188 10.54 13.54 9.32
N PRO A 189 10.30 12.26 9.68
CA PRO A 189 10.57 11.14 8.79
C PRO A 189 9.73 11.25 7.50
N PRO A 190 10.24 10.75 6.36
CA PRO A 190 9.49 10.74 5.12
C PRO A 190 8.19 9.93 5.24
N SER A 191 7.05 10.59 4.99
CA SER A 191 5.71 9.99 5.09
C SER A 191 5.09 9.63 3.74
N HIS A 192 5.81 9.82 2.64
CA HIS A 192 5.31 9.55 1.30
C HIS A 192 6.43 9.15 0.33
N MET A 193 6.21 8.09 -0.43
CA MET A 193 7.06 7.62 -1.51
C MET A 193 6.23 7.38 -2.76
N LYS A 194 6.80 7.70 -3.93
CA LYS A 194 6.25 7.31 -5.22
C LYS A 194 7.32 6.63 -6.05
N ILE A 195 7.01 5.44 -6.53
CA ILE A 195 7.80 4.69 -7.51
C ILE A 195 7.00 4.65 -8.81
N THR A 196 7.66 4.95 -9.93
CA THR A 196 7.04 4.90 -11.27
C THR A 196 7.89 3.99 -12.13
N ASP A 197 7.26 3.01 -12.78
CA ASP A 197 7.92 2.10 -13.72
C ASP A 197 7.04 1.93 -14.96
N GLY A 198 7.56 2.29 -16.13
CA GLY A 198 6.77 2.38 -17.36
C GLY A 198 5.58 3.34 -17.23
N ASP A 199 4.39 2.84 -17.58
CA ASP A 199 3.11 3.57 -17.52
C ASP A 199 2.36 3.39 -16.19
N GLY A 200 2.87 2.57 -15.26
CA GLY A 200 2.28 2.32 -13.94
C GLY A 200 2.99 3.05 -12.80
N SER A 201 2.35 3.12 -11.63
CA SER A 201 2.98 3.68 -10.43
C SER A 201 2.51 3.03 -9.14
N ILE A 202 3.39 3.02 -8.15
CA ILE A 202 3.09 2.67 -6.76
C ILE A 202 3.33 3.91 -5.91
N GLU A 203 2.31 4.35 -5.19
CA GLU A 203 2.41 5.40 -4.18
C GLU A 203 2.21 4.79 -2.80
N PHE A 204 2.96 5.27 -1.81
CA PHE A 204 2.93 4.76 -0.45
C PHE A 204 3.01 5.90 0.54
N TRP A 205 2.16 5.86 1.56
CA TRP A 205 2.09 6.83 2.63
C TRP A 205 2.19 6.16 3.98
N VAL A 206 2.86 6.82 4.91
CA VAL A 206 2.98 6.40 6.30
C VAL A 206 2.48 7.53 7.20
N ARG A 207 1.65 7.19 8.18
CA ARG A 207 1.25 8.10 9.25
C ARG A 207 1.94 7.67 10.53
N TYR A 208 2.51 8.64 11.23
CA TYR A 208 3.20 8.43 12.49
C TYR A 208 2.44 9.02 13.68
N ASP A 209 2.72 8.54 14.89
CA ASP A 209 2.38 9.22 16.14
C ASP A 209 3.42 10.30 16.52
N GLU A 210 3.31 10.85 17.75
CA GLU A 210 4.22 11.88 18.26
C GLU A 210 5.66 11.37 18.49
N ASP A 211 5.81 10.06 18.70
CA ASP A 211 7.08 9.37 18.93
C ASP A 211 7.65 8.73 17.65
N TYR A 212 7.04 9.03 16.50
CA TYR A 212 7.38 8.49 15.18
C TYR A 212 7.12 6.99 14.99
N ASN A 213 6.24 6.39 15.79
CA ASN A 213 5.74 5.04 15.54
C ASN A 213 4.73 5.03 14.39
N ILE A 214 4.78 3.99 13.54
CA ILE A 214 3.86 3.83 12.40
C ILE A 214 2.46 3.46 12.90
N LEU A 215 1.46 4.30 12.61
CA LEU A 215 0.05 4.08 12.93
C LEU A 215 -0.79 3.68 11.72
N GLN A 216 -0.36 4.06 10.52
CA GLN A 216 -1.07 3.71 9.29
C GLN A 216 -0.09 3.61 8.13
N GLU A 217 -0.31 2.63 7.28
CA GLU A 217 0.35 2.48 6.00
C GLU A 217 -0.71 2.47 4.90
N LYS A 218 -0.48 3.23 3.84
CA LYS A 218 -1.38 3.25 2.69
C LYS A 218 -0.56 3.03 1.45
N SER A 219 -0.94 2.09 0.61
CA SER A 219 -0.39 1.91 -0.73
C SER A 219 -1.48 2.13 -1.78
N THR A 220 -1.09 2.73 -2.91
CA THR A 220 -1.94 2.82 -4.10
C THR A 220 -1.12 2.33 -5.29
N VAL A 221 -1.57 1.24 -5.90
CA VAL A 221 -1.03 0.72 -7.16
C VAL A 221 -1.89 1.20 -8.30
N THR A 222 -1.27 1.78 -9.32
CA THR A 222 -1.92 2.24 -10.55
C THR A 222 -1.36 1.46 -11.74
N THR A 223 -2.24 0.80 -12.49
CA THR A 223 -1.88 0.08 -13.72
C THR A 223 -1.62 1.05 -14.88
N PRO A 224 -0.95 0.62 -15.96
CA PRO A 224 -0.81 1.40 -17.20
C PRO A 224 -2.11 1.95 -17.80
N ASN A 225 -3.22 1.24 -17.61
CA ASN A 225 -4.53 1.61 -18.12
C ASN A 225 -5.31 2.54 -17.16
N GLY A 226 -4.72 2.89 -16.01
CA GLY A 226 -5.28 3.81 -15.03
C GLY A 226 -6.22 3.18 -14.02
N GLU A 227 -6.32 1.84 -13.98
CA GLU A 227 -7.00 1.16 -12.88
C GLU A 227 -6.16 1.27 -11.60
N THR A 228 -6.82 1.51 -10.46
CA THR A 228 -6.14 1.73 -9.18
C THR A 228 -6.65 0.79 -8.11
N VAL A 229 -5.74 0.18 -7.35
CA VAL A 229 -6.05 -0.51 -6.10
C VAL A 229 -5.39 0.25 -4.96
N THR A 230 -6.16 0.53 -3.91
CA THR A 230 -5.64 1.16 -2.69
C THR A 230 -5.79 0.22 -1.51
N THR A 231 -4.69 -0.06 -0.82
CA THR A 231 -4.68 -0.83 0.43
C THR A 231 -4.27 0.10 1.56
N THR A 232 -5.00 0.08 2.66
CA THR A 232 -4.69 0.83 3.89
C THR A 232 -4.62 -0.14 5.05
N VAL A 233 -3.53 -0.12 5.80
CA VAL A 233 -3.35 -0.85 7.06
C VAL A 233 -3.39 0.18 8.17
N ASP A 234 -4.37 0.07 9.08
CA ASP A 234 -4.49 0.89 10.27
C ASP A 234 -4.16 0.06 11.50
N TYR A 235 -3.17 0.48 12.28
CA TYR A 235 -2.72 -0.20 13.49
C TYR A 235 -3.40 0.38 14.74
N ASP A 236 -3.78 -0.48 15.69
CA ASP A 236 -4.30 -0.04 16.99
C ASP A 236 -3.17 0.38 17.92
N GLY A 237 -2.69 1.61 17.72
CA GLY A 237 -1.71 2.26 18.59
C GLY A 237 -0.22 1.95 18.27
N PRO A 238 0.69 2.31 19.20
CA PRO A 238 2.12 2.14 19.02
C PRO A 238 2.53 0.65 19.14
N PRO A 239 3.67 0.24 18.54
CA PRO A 239 4.17 -1.14 18.54
C PRO A 239 4.07 -1.82 19.90
N ARG A 240 3.53 -3.05 19.91
CA ARG A 240 3.33 -3.83 21.12
C ARG A 240 4.09 -5.16 21.02
N PRO A 241 5.38 -5.20 21.39
CA PRO A 241 6.17 -6.42 21.31
C PRO A 241 5.65 -7.49 22.28
N SER A 242 5.60 -8.76 21.84
CA SER A 242 5.21 -9.89 22.69
C SER A 242 6.17 -10.16 23.85
N ASP A 243 7.44 -9.74 23.71
CA ASP A 243 8.46 -9.77 24.75
C ASP A 243 9.11 -8.38 24.86
N PRO A 244 8.61 -7.51 25.77
CA PRO A 244 9.15 -6.17 25.97
C PRO A 244 10.60 -6.14 26.48
N ASP A 245 11.08 -7.23 27.10
CA ASP A 245 12.45 -7.32 27.61
C ASP A 245 13.44 -7.70 26.50
N ASN A 246 12.94 -8.22 25.37
CA ASN A 246 13.73 -8.59 24.19
C ASN A 246 13.00 -8.21 22.89
N PRO A 247 12.79 -6.90 22.64
CA PRO A 247 11.97 -6.44 21.52
C PRO A 247 12.49 -6.90 20.15
N ASP A 248 13.81 -7.00 19.97
CA ASP A 248 14.46 -7.42 18.72
C ASP A 248 14.15 -8.88 18.32
N ASN A 249 13.77 -9.73 19.28
CA ASN A 249 13.35 -11.11 19.03
C ASN A 249 11.88 -11.34 19.36
N SER A 250 11.11 -10.25 19.49
CA SER A 250 9.68 -10.28 19.75
C SER A 250 8.89 -10.09 18.47
N VAL A 251 7.58 -10.25 18.58
CA VAL A 251 6.67 -10.07 17.47
C VAL A 251 5.69 -8.96 17.82
N ASP A 252 5.32 -8.15 16.84
CA ASP A 252 4.34 -7.10 17.07
C ASP A 252 2.94 -7.72 17.22
N THR A 253 2.30 -7.41 18.35
CA THR A 253 0.99 -7.97 18.76
C THR A 253 -0.13 -6.96 18.60
N ARG A 254 0.10 -5.86 17.89
CA ARG A 254 -0.96 -4.90 17.59
C ARG A 254 -2.05 -5.54 16.73
N ASP A 255 -3.28 -5.23 17.10
CA ASP A 255 -4.42 -5.42 16.22
C ASP A 255 -4.33 -4.43 15.06
N TYR A 256 -4.83 -4.83 13.89
CA TYR A 256 -4.83 -3.95 12.73
C TYR A 256 -6.01 -4.23 11.81
N THR A 257 -6.39 -3.21 11.07
CA THR A 257 -7.44 -3.31 10.05
C THR A 257 -6.83 -3.06 8.68
N VAL A 258 -7.02 -4.00 7.77
CA VAL A 258 -6.65 -3.86 6.36
C VAL A 258 -7.90 -3.50 5.57
N THR A 259 -7.93 -2.30 4.99
CA THR A 259 -8.97 -1.88 4.04
C THR A 259 -8.41 -1.90 2.63
N THR A 260 -9.06 -2.62 1.72
CA THR A 260 -8.73 -2.61 0.30
C THR A 260 -9.88 -2.00 -0.51
N ILE A 261 -9.53 -1.11 -1.44
CA ILE A 261 -10.46 -0.49 -2.39
C ILE A 261 -10.03 -0.88 -3.79
N GLY A 262 -10.89 -1.62 -4.50
CA GLY A 262 -10.70 -2.07 -5.87
C GLY A 262 -10.91 -0.95 -6.91
N PRO A 263 -10.54 -1.21 -8.18
CA PRO A 263 -10.65 -0.22 -9.25
C PRO A 263 -12.10 0.08 -9.68
N ASP A 264 -13.02 -0.83 -9.38
CA ASP A 264 -14.46 -0.66 -9.55
C ASP A 264 -15.14 0.04 -8.36
N GLY A 265 -14.37 0.36 -7.31
CA GLY A 265 -14.88 0.95 -6.07
C GLY A 265 -15.37 -0.07 -5.04
N SER A 266 -15.26 -1.37 -5.32
CA SER A 266 -15.49 -2.42 -4.32
C SER A 266 -14.58 -2.20 -3.10
N LYS A 267 -15.09 -2.52 -1.91
CA LYS A 267 -14.36 -2.39 -0.66
C LYS A 267 -14.33 -3.74 0.02
N SER A 268 -13.17 -4.11 0.56
CA SER A 268 -13.04 -5.19 1.54
C SER A 268 -12.31 -4.68 2.77
N THR A 269 -12.69 -5.21 3.93
CA THR A 269 -12.04 -4.93 5.20
C THR A 269 -11.66 -6.25 5.84
N VAL A 270 -10.44 -6.36 6.36
CA VAL A 270 -10.00 -7.48 7.18
C VAL A 270 -9.56 -6.91 8.53
N GLU A 271 -10.29 -7.24 9.58
CA GLU A 271 -9.91 -6.93 10.95
C GLU A 271 -9.08 -8.09 11.50
N VAL A 272 -7.87 -7.80 11.98
CA VAL A 272 -6.95 -8.79 12.52
C VAL A 272 -6.72 -8.51 14.00
N GLU A 273 -7.14 -9.47 14.83
CA GLU A 273 -6.88 -9.48 16.27
C GLU A 273 -5.71 -10.42 16.56
N VAL A 274 -4.66 -9.93 17.20
CA VAL A 274 -3.44 -10.71 17.50
C VAL A 274 -3.35 -10.97 19.00
N SER A 275 -3.08 -12.21 19.40
CA SER A 275 -2.91 -12.54 20.81
C SER A 275 -1.70 -11.85 21.44
N ASP A 276 -1.75 -11.63 22.75
CA ASP A 276 -0.68 -10.97 23.52
C ASP A 276 0.68 -11.70 23.42
N ASP A 277 0.68 -13.00 23.15
CA ASP A 277 1.89 -13.81 22.93
C ASP A 277 2.34 -13.86 21.46
N GLY A 278 1.55 -13.27 20.56
CA GLY A 278 1.75 -13.22 19.12
C GLY A 278 1.77 -14.58 18.43
N GLN A 279 1.20 -15.61 19.07
CA GLN A 279 1.16 -16.98 18.56
C GLN A 279 -0.12 -17.30 17.79
N THR A 280 -1.20 -16.55 18.03
CA THR A 280 -2.48 -16.75 17.36
C THR A 280 -3.00 -15.42 16.82
N ARG A 281 -3.77 -15.49 15.73
CA ARG A 281 -4.55 -14.35 15.26
C ARG A 281 -5.91 -14.79 14.74
N THR A 282 -6.89 -13.91 14.87
CA THR A 282 -8.22 -14.05 14.28
C THR A 282 -8.39 -13.01 13.19
N GLU A 283 -8.82 -13.44 12.01
CA GLU A 283 -9.14 -12.54 10.90
C GLU A 283 -10.65 -12.53 10.66
N THR A 284 -11.26 -11.35 10.75
CA THR A 284 -12.65 -11.10 10.36
C THR A 284 -12.66 -10.35 9.04
N SER A 285 -12.98 -11.04 7.96
CA SER A 285 -13.10 -10.46 6.62
C SER A 285 -14.55 -10.03 6.36
N THR A 286 -14.75 -8.77 6.00
CA THR A 286 -16.03 -8.23 5.55
C THR A 286 -15.89 -7.75 4.12
N SER A 287 -16.77 -8.24 3.23
CA SER A 287 -16.88 -7.76 1.86
C SER A 287 -18.31 -7.36 1.55
N TRP A 288 -18.46 -6.41 0.62
CA TRP A 288 -19.74 -5.92 0.15
C TRP A 288 -19.85 -6.19 -1.35
N ASP A 289 -20.93 -6.84 -1.76
CA ASP A 289 -21.21 -7.08 -3.17
C ASP A 289 -21.84 -5.84 -3.86
N GLU A 290 -22.13 -5.97 -5.16
CA GLU A 290 -22.73 -4.88 -5.95
C GLU A 290 -24.15 -4.50 -5.51
N ASP A 291 -24.85 -5.38 -4.79
CA ASP A 291 -26.18 -5.16 -4.24
C ASP A 291 -26.13 -4.53 -2.82
N GLY A 292 -24.92 -4.44 -2.25
CA GLY A 292 -24.67 -3.91 -0.91
C GLY A 292 -24.92 -4.91 0.21
N ASP A 293 -25.06 -6.20 -0.13
CA ASP A 293 -25.16 -7.28 0.84
C ASP A 293 -23.79 -7.56 1.45
N GLU A 294 -23.79 -7.82 2.76
CA GLU A 294 -22.58 -8.01 3.57
C GLU A 294 -22.27 -9.50 3.72
N GLU A 295 -21.08 -9.91 3.29
CA GLU A 295 -20.53 -11.23 3.56
C GLU A 295 -19.42 -11.13 4.61
N VAL A 296 -19.56 -11.91 5.69
CA VAL A 296 -18.59 -11.97 6.80
C VAL A 296 -18.01 -13.37 6.90
N GLU A 297 -16.69 -13.46 6.88
CA GLU A 297 -15.93 -14.69 7.10
C GLU A 297 -14.99 -14.49 8.28
N VAL A 298 -14.94 -15.47 9.19
CA VAL A 298 -14.03 -15.46 10.36
C VAL A 298 -13.10 -16.65 10.26
N LYS A 299 -11.80 -16.41 10.36
CA LYS A 299 -10.75 -17.44 10.31
C LYS A 299 -9.80 -17.30 11.48
N GLU A 300 -9.33 -18.43 12.01
CA GLU A 300 -8.34 -18.48 13.07
C GLU A 300 -7.02 -19.03 12.52
N PHE A 301 -5.91 -18.45 12.95
CA PHE A 301 -4.57 -18.85 12.53
C PHE A 301 -3.64 -19.03 13.72
N VAL A 302 -2.72 -19.99 13.59
CA VAL A 302 -1.62 -20.22 14.53
C VAL A 302 -0.31 -19.99 13.80
N ARG A 303 0.65 -19.36 14.49
CA ARG A 303 1.97 -19.10 13.95
C ARG A 303 2.67 -20.42 13.63
N SER A 304 3.26 -20.50 12.44
CA SER A 304 3.94 -21.70 11.95
C SER A 304 5.46 -21.53 12.07
N ASP A 305 6.15 -22.65 12.35
CA ASP A 305 7.61 -22.75 12.37
C ASP A 305 8.19 -23.05 10.98
N GLU A 306 7.34 -23.19 9.96
CA GLU A 306 7.76 -23.51 8.59
C GLU A 306 8.36 -22.27 7.88
N GLU A 307 9.45 -22.47 7.13
CA GLU A 307 10.18 -21.36 6.48
C GLU A 307 9.35 -20.61 5.43
N ASP A 308 8.32 -21.25 4.87
CA ASP A 308 7.51 -20.74 3.76
C ASP A 308 6.12 -20.23 4.18
N GLU A 309 5.70 -20.44 5.43
CA GLU A 309 4.37 -20.06 5.94
C GLU A 309 4.48 -19.54 7.38
N VAL A 310 4.18 -18.26 7.59
CA VAL A 310 4.26 -17.64 8.93
C VAL A 310 3.02 -17.93 9.78
N TRP A 311 1.86 -18.13 9.14
CA TRP A 311 0.57 -18.34 9.79
C TRP A 311 -0.16 -19.48 9.09
N ARG A 312 -0.58 -20.48 9.87
CA ARG A 312 -1.34 -21.64 9.40
C ARG A 312 -2.78 -21.55 9.89
N GLU A 313 -3.73 -21.65 8.97
CA GLU A 313 -5.17 -21.66 9.30
C GLU A 313 -5.49 -22.87 10.19
N VAL A 314 -6.30 -22.65 11.22
CA VAL A 314 -6.86 -23.72 12.05
C VAL A 314 -8.10 -24.22 11.32
N GLU A 315 -8.00 -25.39 10.70
CA GLU A 315 -9.18 -26.08 10.20
C GLU A 315 -10.10 -26.39 11.39
N THR A 316 -11.22 -25.68 11.50
CA THR A 316 -12.30 -26.10 12.40
C THR A 316 -12.88 -27.40 11.86
N GLU A 317 -12.70 -28.50 12.59
CA GLU A 317 -13.45 -29.73 12.34
C GLU A 317 -14.95 -29.38 12.41
N GLU A 318 -15.61 -29.35 11.25
CA GLU A 318 -17.07 -29.31 11.21
C GLU A 318 -17.57 -30.60 11.88
N ASP A 319 -18.09 -30.49 13.10
CA ASP A 319 -18.79 -31.58 13.79
C ASP A 319 -19.99 -32.03 12.91
N ASP A 320 -19.87 -33.23 12.31
CA ASP A 320 -20.90 -33.99 11.57
C ASP A 320 -22.24 -34.15 12.32
#